data_AF-A0A8S0G4G3-F1
#
_entry.id   AF-A0A8S0G4G3-F1
#
_cell.length_a   1.000
_cell.length_b   1.000
_cell.length_c   1.000
_cell.angle_alpha   90.00
_cell.angle_beta   90.00
_cell.angle_gamma   90.00
#
_symmetry.space_group_name_H-M   'P 1'
#
loop_
_entity.id
_entity.type
_entity.pdbx_description
1 polymer ?
#
loop_
_entity_poly.entity_id
_entity_poly.type
_entity_poly.pdbx_seq_one_letter_code
_entity_poly.pdbx_strand_id
1 'polypeptide(L)'
;MTKSETFMIPNHKAAKLSELDMMIVNSVPPGGNWKNIPLDVPSKRIEQIRDSYAQGKGSRSTYYGRLLPDMPAYTINTYFNRPGNGCHIHYEQDRVLSQREAARLQSFPDDFIFFGGQTAINTQIGNAVPPFLAFLIAKEIEKAIGNTVLLYRFIFRSWRAGTRIQMGWMDSIIGE
;
A
#
# COMPACT_ATOMS: atom_id res chain seq x y z
N MET A 1 24.49 -3.63 -29.64
CA MET A 1 23.71 -4.07 -28.46
C MET A 1 23.77 -2.95 -27.42
N THR A 2 22.78 -2.08 -27.42
CA THR A 2 22.59 -1.05 -26.38
C THR A 2 22.20 -1.78 -25.09
N LYS A 3 22.97 -1.58 -24.01
CA LYS A 3 22.57 -2.04 -22.67
C LYS A 3 21.19 -1.44 -22.39
N SER A 4 20.17 -2.29 -22.22
CA SER A 4 18.87 -1.81 -21.75
C SER A 4 19.10 -1.17 -20.39
N GLU A 5 18.85 0.13 -20.26
CA GLU A 5 18.86 0.78 -18.96
C GLU A 5 17.79 0.12 -18.10
N THR A 6 18.21 -0.64 -17.09
CA THR A 6 17.28 -1.24 -16.14
C THR A 6 16.70 -0.11 -15.31
N PHE A 7 15.45 0.30 -15.61
CA PHE A 7 14.73 1.28 -14.82
C PHE A 7 14.58 0.76 -13.38
N MET A 8 15.36 1.31 -12.45
CA MET A 8 15.31 0.94 -11.05
C MET A 8 14.12 1.64 -10.37
N ILE A 9 13.09 0.89 -10.01
CA ILE A 9 11.91 1.44 -9.32
C ILE A 9 12.21 1.59 -7.82
N PRO A 10 12.20 2.82 -7.27
CA PRO A 10 12.51 3.05 -5.86
C PRO A 10 11.48 2.40 -4.94
N ASN A 11 11.95 1.82 -3.83
CA ASN A 11 11.12 1.15 -2.82
C ASN A 11 10.25 -0.03 -3.35
N HIS A 12 10.51 -0.59 -4.54
CA HIS A 12 9.81 -1.81 -4.98
C HIS A 12 10.41 -3.06 -4.30
N LYS A 13 10.14 -3.20 -3.00
CA LYS A 13 10.61 -4.30 -2.14
C LYS A 13 9.45 -4.84 -1.31
N ALA A 14 9.19 -6.13 -1.43
CA ALA A 14 8.23 -6.87 -0.59
C ALA A 14 8.96 -7.53 0.59
N ALA A 15 8.23 -7.80 1.67
CA ALA A 15 8.80 -8.53 2.80
C ALA A 15 9.03 -10.01 2.46
N LYS A 16 10.12 -10.56 3.00
CA LYS A 16 10.37 -12.00 2.97
C LYS A 16 9.37 -12.69 3.90
N LEU A 17 8.65 -13.67 3.36
CA LEU A 17 7.68 -14.46 4.09
C LEU A 17 8.35 -15.68 4.75
N SER A 18 7.77 -16.12 5.86
CA SER A 18 8.13 -17.39 6.49
C SER A 18 7.65 -18.57 5.64
N GLU A 19 8.18 -19.78 5.88
CA GLU A 19 7.71 -20.98 5.19
C GLU A 19 6.21 -21.21 5.41
N LEU A 20 5.73 -21.00 6.64
CA LEU A 20 4.31 -21.08 6.97
C LEU A 20 3.47 -20.04 6.22
N ASP A 21 3.92 -18.79 6.16
CA ASP A 21 3.21 -17.75 5.42
C ASP A 21 3.20 -18.03 3.91
N MET A 22 4.28 -18.61 3.35
CA MET A 22 4.32 -19.03 1.96
C MET A 22 3.34 -20.17 1.68
N MET A 23 3.25 -21.18 2.55
CA MET A 23 2.23 -22.23 2.43
C MET A 23 0.82 -21.63 2.40
N ILE A 24 0.56 -20.65 3.26
CA ILE A 24 -0.72 -19.94 3.30
C ILE A 24 -0.95 -19.17 1.99
N VAL A 25 -0.01 -18.33 1.58
CA VAL A 25 -0.13 -17.49 0.37
C VAL A 25 -0.41 -18.34 -0.87
N ASN A 26 0.31 -19.44 -1.04
CA ASN A 26 0.15 -20.35 -2.19
C ASN A 26 -1.24 -21.01 -2.24
N SER A 27 -1.91 -21.15 -1.09
CA SER A 27 -3.24 -21.76 -1.00
C SER A 27 -4.39 -20.78 -1.26
N VAL A 28 -4.12 -19.48 -1.26
CA VAL A 28 -5.16 -18.44 -1.38
C VAL A 28 -5.24 -17.98 -2.84
N PRO A 29 -6.33 -18.26 -3.58
CA PRO A 29 -6.49 -17.79 -4.96
C PRO A 29 -6.83 -16.28 -5.00
N PRO A 30 -6.76 -15.61 -6.18
CA PRO A 30 -7.17 -14.21 -6.32
C PRO A 30 -8.60 -13.98 -5.80
N GLY A 31 -8.81 -12.97 -4.97
CA GLY A 31 -10.08 -12.72 -4.27
C GLY A 31 -10.38 -13.66 -3.10
N GLY A 32 -9.54 -14.66 -2.86
CA GLY A 32 -9.61 -15.57 -1.72
C GLY A 32 -9.12 -14.94 -0.40
N ASN A 33 -9.30 -15.67 0.69
CA ASN A 33 -8.85 -15.29 2.03
C ASN A 33 -8.55 -16.53 2.90
N TRP A 34 -8.48 -16.36 4.22
CA TRP A 34 -8.23 -17.46 5.16
C TRP A 34 -9.13 -18.69 5.01
N LYS A 35 -10.33 -18.55 4.45
CA LYS A 35 -11.26 -19.66 4.21
C LYS A 35 -10.74 -20.65 3.16
N ASN A 36 -9.83 -20.22 2.29
CA ASN A 36 -9.21 -21.05 1.26
C ASN A 36 -8.04 -21.87 1.81
N ILE A 37 -7.55 -21.55 3.02
CA ILE A 37 -6.39 -22.20 3.59
C ILE A 37 -6.77 -23.62 4.03
N PRO A 38 -6.03 -24.68 3.64
CA PRO A 38 -6.26 -26.06 4.05
C PRO A 38 -6.23 -26.28 5.57
N LEU A 39 -6.92 -27.32 6.04
CA LEU A 39 -7.04 -27.63 7.48
C LEU A 39 -5.72 -28.12 8.10
N ASP A 40 -4.85 -28.73 7.29
CA ASP A 40 -3.57 -29.31 7.68
C ASP A 40 -2.42 -28.27 7.80
N VAL A 41 -2.65 -27.02 7.39
CA VAL A 41 -1.68 -25.94 7.59
C VAL A 41 -1.52 -25.66 9.10
N PRO A 42 -0.30 -25.80 9.67
CA PRO A 42 -0.09 -25.78 11.12
C PRO A 42 -0.05 -24.34 11.67
N SER A 43 -1.18 -23.66 11.67
CA SER A 43 -1.31 -22.27 12.13
C SER A 43 -2.38 -22.10 13.20
N LYS A 44 -1.94 -21.96 14.45
CA LYS A 44 -2.80 -21.64 15.61
C LYS A 44 -3.65 -20.39 15.38
N ARG A 45 -3.14 -19.39 14.65
CA ARG A 45 -3.87 -18.17 14.34
C ARG A 45 -5.07 -18.44 13.43
N ILE A 46 -4.91 -19.33 12.44
CA ILE A 46 -5.99 -19.68 11.51
C ILE A 46 -7.03 -20.57 12.19
N GLU A 47 -6.60 -21.50 13.05
CA GLU A 47 -7.49 -22.27 13.93
C GLU A 47 -8.37 -21.33 14.77
N GLN A 48 -7.77 -20.35 15.46
CA GLN A 48 -8.51 -19.34 16.22
C GLN A 48 -9.47 -18.51 15.38
N ILE A 49 -9.12 -18.21 14.12
CA ILE A 49 -10.01 -17.51 13.19
C ILE A 49 -11.22 -18.38 12.86
N ARG A 50 -11.01 -19.68 12.56
CA ARG A 50 -12.07 -20.64 12.27
C ARG A 50 -13.01 -20.81 13.46
N ASP A 51 -12.47 -20.98 14.67
CA ASP A 51 -13.26 -21.12 15.90
C ASP A 51 -14.10 -19.87 16.18
N SER A 52 -13.49 -18.69 16.06
CA SER A 52 -14.18 -17.42 16.24
C SER A 52 -15.30 -17.23 15.21
N TYR A 53 -15.10 -17.68 13.96
CA TYR A 53 -16.10 -17.63 12.91
C TYR A 53 -17.25 -18.59 13.15
N ALA A 54 -16.96 -19.83 13.57
CA ALA A 54 -17.97 -20.83 13.92
C ALA A 54 -18.86 -20.39 15.11
N GLN A 55 -18.30 -19.61 16.03
CA GLN A 55 -19.04 -19.01 17.15
C GLN A 55 -19.83 -17.74 16.78
N GLY A 56 -19.82 -17.31 15.51
CA GLY A 56 -20.54 -16.12 15.05
C GLY A 56 -19.94 -14.79 15.54
N LYS A 57 -18.71 -14.77 16.06
CA LYS A 57 -18.08 -13.59 16.68
C LYS A 57 -17.53 -12.56 15.68
N GLY A 58 -17.90 -12.66 14.40
CA GLY A 58 -17.53 -11.72 13.35
C GLY A 58 -16.85 -12.36 12.14
N SER A 59 -16.99 -11.68 11.00
CA SER A 59 -16.41 -12.09 9.73
C SER A 59 -15.04 -11.44 9.56
N ARG A 60 -13.96 -12.19 9.81
CA ARG A 60 -12.58 -11.76 9.51
C ARG A 60 -12.28 -11.91 8.01
N SER A 61 -13.21 -11.49 7.15
CA SER A 61 -13.23 -11.78 5.71
C SER A 61 -12.05 -11.20 4.94
N THR A 62 -11.35 -10.22 5.50
CA THR A 62 -10.18 -9.59 4.87
C THR A 62 -8.86 -10.27 5.22
N TYR A 63 -8.79 -11.12 6.25
CA TYR A 63 -7.53 -11.69 6.71
C TYR A 63 -6.97 -12.71 5.73
N TYR A 64 -5.66 -12.66 5.50
CA TYR A 64 -4.96 -13.51 4.53
C TYR A 64 -5.55 -13.35 3.12
N GLY A 65 -6.03 -12.15 2.79
CA GLY A 65 -6.70 -11.89 1.52
C GLY A 65 -5.71 -11.68 0.37
N ARG A 66 -6.08 -12.21 -0.81
CA ARG A 66 -5.39 -11.92 -2.08
C ARG A 66 -6.21 -10.96 -2.92
N LEU A 67 -5.53 -9.92 -3.40
CA LEU A 67 -6.15 -8.88 -4.21
C LEU A 67 -6.72 -9.46 -5.52
N LEU A 68 -7.72 -8.78 -6.06
CA LEU A 68 -8.19 -8.94 -7.43
C LEU A 68 -7.59 -7.80 -8.27
N PRO A 69 -7.11 -8.06 -9.49
CA PRO A 69 -6.44 -7.04 -10.31
C PRO A 69 -7.38 -5.88 -10.68
N ASP A 70 -8.65 -6.18 -10.95
CA ASP A 70 -9.63 -5.21 -11.46
C ASP A 70 -10.53 -4.61 -10.37
N MET A 71 -10.19 -4.81 -9.09
CA MET A 71 -10.96 -4.30 -7.96
C MET A 71 -10.13 -3.30 -7.13
N PRO A 72 -10.79 -2.36 -6.44
CA PRO A 72 -10.11 -1.49 -5.49
C PRO A 72 -9.38 -2.30 -4.43
N ALA A 73 -8.18 -1.84 -4.06
CA ALA A 73 -7.46 -2.42 -2.94
C ALA A 73 -8.18 -2.12 -1.61
N TYR A 74 -7.92 -2.98 -0.62
CA TYR A 74 -8.32 -2.75 0.76
C TYR A 74 -7.41 -1.69 1.41
N THR A 75 -7.78 -1.24 2.61
CA THR A 75 -7.00 -0.27 3.38
C THR A 75 -5.55 -0.75 3.58
N ILE A 76 -4.60 0.06 3.11
CA ILE A 76 -3.17 -0.16 3.33
C ILE A 76 -2.81 0.25 4.75
N ASN A 77 -2.63 -0.73 5.64
CA ASN A 77 -2.24 -0.50 7.03
C ASN A 77 -0.74 -0.64 7.24
N THR A 78 -0.21 -0.24 8.39
CA THR A 78 1.24 -0.27 8.69
C THR A 78 1.87 -1.68 8.68
N TYR A 79 1.05 -2.73 8.69
CA TYR A 79 1.46 -4.14 8.64
C TYR A 79 1.09 -4.82 7.31
N PHE A 80 0.94 -4.06 6.21
CA PHE A 80 0.67 -4.61 4.87
C PHE A 80 1.73 -5.63 4.41
N ASN A 81 2.89 -5.64 5.06
CA ASN A 81 3.95 -6.61 4.85
C ASN A 81 3.69 -7.99 5.48
N ARG A 82 2.52 -8.22 6.08
CA ARG A 82 2.12 -9.50 6.69
C ARG A 82 0.77 -9.93 6.11
N PRO A 83 0.65 -11.17 5.58
CA PRO A 83 -0.61 -11.62 4.96
C PRO A 83 -1.74 -11.72 6.00
N GLY A 84 -1.44 -12.07 7.25
CA GLY A 84 -2.45 -12.21 8.32
C GLY A 84 -3.06 -10.90 8.85
N ASN A 85 -2.66 -9.74 8.29
CA ASN A 85 -3.07 -8.40 8.73
C ASN A 85 -4.00 -7.69 7.74
N GLY A 86 -4.54 -8.41 6.75
CA GLY A 86 -5.52 -7.89 5.80
C GLY A 86 -5.41 -8.55 4.44
N CYS A 87 -5.92 -7.85 3.43
CA CYS A 87 -5.90 -8.30 2.04
C CYS A 87 -4.75 -7.61 1.31
N HIS A 88 -3.56 -8.18 1.47
CA HIS A 88 -2.29 -7.57 1.03
C HIS A 88 -1.46 -8.51 0.16
N ILE A 89 -1.96 -9.70 -0.19
CA ILE A 89 -1.27 -10.62 -1.09
C ILE A 89 -1.43 -10.09 -2.53
N HIS A 90 -0.33 -10.04 -3.28
CA HIS A 90 -0.34 -9.60 -4.67
C HIS A 90 -1.25 -10.50 -5.50
N TYR A 91 -2.01 -9.90 -6.43
CA TYR A 91 -3.06 -10.62 -7.15
C TYR A 91 -2.53 -11.84 -7.91
N GLU A 92 -1.33 -11.74 -8.51
CA GLU A 92 -0.73 -12.82 -9.30
C GLU A 92 0.48 -13.50 -8.63
N GLN A 93 1.19 -12.81 -7.75
CA GLN A 93 2.51 -13.24 -7.27
C GLN A 93 2.40 -13.74 -5.84
N ASP A 94 3.17 -14.77 -5.48
CA ASP A 94 3.16 -15.36 -4.13
C ASP A 94 3.99 -14.55 -3.13
N ARG A 95 3.58 -13.29 -2.95
CA ARG A 95 4.16 -12.35 -2.01
C ARG A 95 3.12 -11.35 -1.55
N VAL A 96 3.43 -10.64 -0.47
CA VAL A 96 2.69 -9.43 -0.09
C VAL A 96 3.06 -8.26 -1.01
N LEU A 97 2.25 -7.20 -0.95
CA LEU A 97 2.55 -5.93 -1.60
C LEU A 97 3.95 -5.43 -1.21
N SER A 98 4.66 -4.95 -2.21
CA SER A 98 5.87 -4.16 -2.04
C SER A 98 5.54 -2.77 -1.48
N GLN A 99 6.54 -2.10 -0.91
CA GLN A 99 6.35 -0.73 -0.42
C GLN A 99 5.92 0.21 -1.56
N ARG A 100 6.48 0.08 -2.77
CA ARG A 100 6.09 0.88 -3.93
C ARG A 100 4.64 0.64 -4.35
N GLU A 101 4.17 -0.61 -4.40
CA GLU A 101 2.78 -0.88 -4.74
C GLU A 101 1.82 -0.32 -3.69
N ALA A 102 2.14 -0.51 -2.40
CA ALA A 102 1.37 0.07 -1.30
C ALA A 102 1.34 1.61 -1.35
N ALA A 103 2.46 2.25 -1.67
CA ALA A 103 2.55 3.69 -1.84
C ALA A 103 1.71 4.17 -3.04
N ARG A 104 1.74 3.45 -4.16
CA ARG A 104 0.94 3.77 -5.35
C ARG A 104 -0.56 3.65 -5.07
N LEU A 105 -0.98 2.62 -4.31
CA LEU A 105 -2.36 2.49 -3.84
C LEU A 105 -2.78 3.63 -2.89
N GLN A 106 -1.83 4.18 -2.14
CA GLN A 106 -2.01 5.40 -1.36
C GLN A 106 -1.86 6.69 -2.19
N SER A 107 -1.82 6.62 -3.53
CA SER A 107 -1.67 7.76 -4.45
C SER A 107 -0.35 8.55 -4.33
N PHE A 108 0.70 7.95 -3.77
CA PHE A 108 2.03 8.57 -3.85
C PHE A 108 2.57 8.55 -5.28
N PRO A 109 3.19 9.65 -5.73
CA PRO A 109 3.97 9.65 -6.97
C PRO A 109 5.08 8.58 -6.97
N ASP A 110 5.38 8.03 -8.15
CA ASP A 110 6.40 6.99 -8.30
C ASP A 110 7.82 7.48 -7.98
N ASP A 111 8.07 8.78 -8.13
CA ASP A 111 9.34 9.45 -7.84
C ASP A 111 9.49 9.84 -6.35
N PHE A 112 8.44 9.71 -5.54
CA PHE A 112 8.53 9.92 -4.10
C PHE A 112 9.33 8.79 -3.44
N ILE A 113 10.45 9.10 -2.79
CA ILE A 113 11.34 8.12 -2.16
C ILE A 113 11.11 8.11 -0.65
N PHE A 114 10.86 6.93 -0.09
CA PHE A 114 10.75 6.74 1.35
C PHE A 114 12.11 6.36 1.95
N PHE A 115 12.44 6.96 3.08
CA PHE A 115 13.69 6.75 3.81
C PHE A 115 13.46 6.04 5.14
N GLY A 116 14.49 5.31 5.59
CA GLY A 116 14.50 4.58 6.86
C GLY A 116 14.47 3.06 6.70
N GLY A 117 14.35 2.35 7.83
CA GLY A 117 14.21 0.89 7.83
C GLY A 117 12.86 0.42 7.27
N GLN A 118 12.77 -0.86 6.89
CA GLN A 118 11.57 -1.45 6.30
C GLN A 118 10.29 -1.14 7.09
N THR A 119 10.32 -1.35 8.41
CA THR A 119 9.18 -1.06 9.29
C THR A 119 8.83 0.43 9.31
N ALA A 120 9.83 1.31 9.37
CA ALA A 120 9.60 2.76 9.39
C ALA A 120 8.94 3.24 8.08
N ILE A 121 9.37 2.70 6.94
CA ILE A 121 8.76 3.02 5.64
C ILE A 121 7.32 2.47 5.56
N ASN A 122 7.08 1.23 6.02
CA ASN A 122 5.72 0.69 6.03
C ASN A 122 4.78 1.52 6.92
N THR A 123 5.28 2.01 8.06
CA THR A 123 4.55 2.94 8.95
C THR A 123 4.25 4.26 8.26
N GLN A 124 5.23 4.86 7.55
CA GLN A 124 5.02 6.08 6.77
C GLN A 124 3.90 5.90 5.74
N ILE A 125 3.94 4.82 4.96
CA ILE A 125 2.94 4.54 3.92
C ILE A 125 1.57 4.23 4.53
N GLY A 126 1.51 3.40 5.57
CA GLY A 126 0.25 2.97 6.18
C GLY A 126 -0.48 4.07 6.96
N ASN A 127 0.25 5.01 7.57
CA ASN A 127 -0.34 6.14 8.32
C ASN A 127 -0.58 7.38 7.46
N ALA A 128 -0.09 7.41 6.22
CA ALA A 128 -0.26 8.56 5.35
C ALA A 128 -1.72 8.80 4.98
N VAL A 129 -2.10 10.07 4.89
CA VAL A 129 -3.28 10.48 4.10
C VAL A 129 -2.89 10.40 2.62
N PRO A 130 -3.71 9.79 1.75
CA PRO A 130 -3.41 9.74 0.32
C PRO A 130 -3.12 11.14 -0.26
N PRO A 131 -1.96 11.40 -0.89
CA PRO A 131 -1.62 12.73 -1.39
C PRO A 131 -2.66 13.31 -2.34
N PHE A 132 -3.27 12.48 -3.19
CA PHE A 132 -4.30 12.94 -4.13
C PHE A 132 -5.58 13.39 -3.41
N LEU A 133 -5.99 12.68 -2.35
CA LEU A 133 -7.11 13.11 -1.51
C LEU A 133 -6.81 14.43 -0.81
N ALA A 134 -5.61 14.57 -0.21
CA ALA A 134 -5.18 15.80 0.46
C ALA A 134 -5.16 16.99 -0.50
N PHE A 135 -4.71 16.80 -1.74
CA PHE A 135 -4.72 17.81 -2.79
C PHE A 135 -6.14 18.29 -3.11
N LEU A 136 -7.09 17.36 -3.32
CA LEU A 136 -8.48 17.71 -3.64
C LEU A 136 -9.14 18.48 -2.48
N ILE A 137 -8.94 18.05 -1.24
CA ILE A 137 -9.45 18.77 -0.06
C ILE A 137 -8.87 20.20 0.00
N ALA A 138 -7.56 20.34 -0.19
CA ALA A 138 -6.91 21.63 -0.14
C ALA A 138 -7.41 22.59 -1.24
N LYS A 139 -7.72 22.08 -2.44
CA LYS A 139 -8.33 22.85 -3.52
C LYS A 139 -9.71 23.39 -3.15
N GLU A 140 -10.54 22.59 -2.48
CA GLU A 140 -11.86 23.07 -2.02
C GLU A 140 -11.74 24.09 -0.88
N ILE A 141 -10.77 23.92 0.03
CA ILE A 141 -10.48 24.91 1.08
C ILE A 141 -10.05 26.24 0.44
N GLU A 142 -9.17 26.21 -0.57
CA GLU A 142 -8.69 27.41 -1.28
C GLU A 142 -9.86 28.21 -1.88
N LYS A 143 -10.80 27.52 -2.54
CA LYS A 143 -12.02 28.15 -3.08
C LYS A 143 -12.87 28.79 -1.97
N ALA A 144 -13.03 28.09 -0.84
CA ALA A 144 -13.87 28.55 0.26
C ALA A 144 -13.31 29.80 0.95
N ILE A 145 -11.99 29.92 1.05
CA ILE A 145 -11.35 31.05 1.74
C ILE A 145 -11.11 32.28 0.84
N GLY A 146 -11.45 32.20 -0.46
CA GLY A 146 -11.37 33.33 -1.40
C GLY A 146 -9.96 33.89 -1.63
N ASN A 147 -8.93 33.20 -1.14
CA ASN A 147 -7.55 33.52 -1.41
C ASN A 147 -7.00 32.47 -2.36
N THR A 148 -6.37 32.92 -3.44
CA THR A 148 -5.34 32.14 -4.14
C THR A 148 -4.16 32.01 -3.18
N VAL A 149 -4.33 31.26 -2.09
CA VAL A 149 -3.20 30.84 -1.28
C VAL A 149 -2.40 30.00 -2.24
N LEU A 150 -1.24 30.51 -2.67
CA LEU A 150 -0.22 29.77 -3.40
C LEU A 150 0.08 28.49 -2.61
N LEU A 151 -0.74 27.46 -2.81
CA LEU A 151 -0.74 26.21 -2.04
C LEU A 151 0.61 25.51 -2.25
N TYR A 152 1.21 25.77 -3.41
CA TYR A 152 2.58 25.48 -3.81
C TYR A 152 3.64 25.94 -2.81
N ARG A 153 3.42 27.00 -2.01
CA ARG A 153 4.43 27.52 -1.07
C ARG A 153 4.39 26.88 0.31
N PHE A 154 3.25 26.37 0.78
CA PHE A 154 3.13 25.91 2.18
C PHE A 154 3.43 24.42 2.35
N ILE A 155 3.03 23.57 1.39
CA ILE A 155 3.35 22.14 1.42
C ILE A 155 4.86 21.91 1.16
N PHE A 156 5.54 22.83 0.46
CA PHE A 156 6.95 22.65 0.03
C PHE A 156 8.00 23.48 0.78
N ARG A 157 7.65 24.54 1.55
CA ARG A 157 8.67 25.33 2.31
C ARG A 157 9.18 24.62 3.57
N SER A 158 8.43 23.71 4.17
CA SER A 158 8.96 22.83 5.24
C SER A 158 9.78 21.66 4.70
N TRP A 159 9.93 21.55 3.38
CA TRP A 159 10.72 20.52 2.69
C TRP A 159 11.80 21.15 1.80
N ARG A 160 12.34 22.31 2.22
CA ARG A 160 13.44 23.02 1.55
C ARG A 160 14.67 23.17 2.44
N ALA A 161 14.95 22.15 3.23
CA ALA A 161 16.30 21.90 3.75
C ALA A 161 16.87 20.67 3.02
N GLY A 162 17.23 20.81 1.73
CA GLY A 162 18.28 19.97 1.15
C GLY A 162 18.05 19.21 -0.15
N THR A 163 16.89 19.22 -0.81
CA THR A 163 16.72 18.46 -2.08
C THR A 163 15.98 19.26 -3.15
N ARG A 164 16.64 19.43 -4.29
CA ARG A 164 16.13 20.07 -5.50
C ARG A 164 15.37 19.00 -6.29
N ILE A 165 14.05 18.90 -6.10
CA ILE A 165 13.17 18.07 -6.94
C ILE A 165 12.31 19.02 -7.77
N GLN A 166 12.43 18.92 -9.09
CA GLN A 166 11.68 19.69 -10.06
C GLN A 166 10.40 18.90 -10.41
N MET A 167 9.25 19.35 -9.88
CA MET A 167 7.96 18.66 -9.99
C MET A 167 7.25 18.90 -11.33
N GLY A 168 7.88 18.54 -12.46
CA GLY A 168 7.26 18.68 -13.79
C GLY A 168 6.04 17.78 -14.04
N TRP A 169 5.74 16.84 -13.14
CA TRP A 169 4.62 15.89 -13.32
C TRP A 169 3.25 16.45 -12.93
N MET A 170 3.18 17.44 -12.02
CA MET A 170 1.89 18.01 -11.60
C MET A 170 1.29 18.90 -12.69
N ASP A 171 2.11 19.57 -13.50
CA ASP A 171 1.67 20.45 -14.60
C ASP A 171 0.88 19.68 -15.68
N SER A 172 1.17 18.38 -15.86
CA SER A 172 0.46 17.51 -16.81
C SER A 172 -0.97 17.11 -16.38
N ILE A 173 -1.27 17.21 -15.08
CA ILE A 173 -2.59 16.85 -14.52
C ILE A 173 -3.53 18.07 -14.51
N ILE A 174 -2.96 19.28 -14.51
CA ILE A 174 -3.74 20.52 -14.39
C ILE A 174 -4.34 20.99 -15.71
N GLY A 175 -3.88 20.47 -16.86
CA GLY A 175 -4.44 20.80 -18.16
C GLY A 175 -4.61 22.30 -18.36
N GLU A 176 -3.50 23.02 -18.48
CA GLU A 176 -3.50 24.31 -19.19
C GLU A 176 -3.47 24.08 -20.71
#